data_AF-A0A842YDZ0-F1
#
_entry.id   AF-A0A842YDZ0-F1
#
_cell.length_a   1.000
_cell.length_b   1.000
_cell.length_c   1.000
_cell.angle_alpha   90.00
_cell.angle_beta   90.00
_cell.angle_gamma   90.00
#
_symmetry.space_group_name_H-M   'P 1'
#
loop_
_entity.id
_entity.type
_entity.pdbx_description
1 polymer ?
#
loop_
_entity_poly.entity_id
_entity_poly.type
_entity_poly.pdbx_seq_one_letter_code
_entity_poly.pdbx_strand_id
1 'polypeptide(L)'
;INDYVAGKYSTLGGPQMTPSGLYGGTFHALEHVLIESSDMLTGGGTREIGGVSMGDSGIIFVYDGSPGGNGASKLLFGKLDEAFRRTKTILEKCDCNTVDGCPLCTYSYHCGNNNSPLYKLGALESVEMILSKVETTVDTEGYAGYEPLV
;
A
#
# COMPACT_ATOMS: atom_id res chain seq x y z
N ILE A 1 8.39 -9.40 7.75
CA ILE A 1 8.66 -10.52 6.77
C ILE A 1 9.39 -11.72 7.39
N ASN A 2 10.52 -11.52 8.09
CA ASN A 2 11.29 -12.61 8.72
C ASN A 2 10.42 -13.52 9.62
N ASP A 3 9.52 -12.91 10.39
CA ASP A 3 8.54 -13.62 11.22
C ASP A 3 7.65 -14.59 10.43
N TYR A 4 7.23 -14.23 9.22
CA TYR A 4 6.44 -15.10 8.36
C TYR A 4 7.26 -16.31 7.90
N VAL A 5 8.49 -16.05 7.42
CA VAL A 5 9.42 -17.10 6.96
C VAL A 5 9.81 -18.03 8.12
N ALA A 6 9.90 -17.51 9.34
CA ALA A 6 10.13 -18.29 10.56
C ALA A 6 8.91 -19.10 11.03
N GLY A 7 7.75 -18.99 10.34
CA GLY A 7 6.55 -19.74 10.65
C GLY A 7 5.70 -19.18 11.81
N LYS A 8 6.00 -17.97 12.30
CA LYS A 8 5.27 -17.32 13.41
C LYS A 8 3.78 -17.15 13.10
N TYR A 9 3.43 -17.01 11.83
CA TYR A 9 2.06 -16.79 11.35
C TYR A 9 1.43 -18.02 10.69
N SER A 10 1.94 -19.22 10.97
CA SER A 10 1.45 -20.50 10.42
C SER A 10 -0.02 -20.80 10.73
N THR A 11 -0.60 -20.16 11.75
CA THR A 11 -2.02 -20.31 12.12
C THR A 11 -2.95 -19.39 11.34
N LEU A 12 -2.42 -18.39 10.63
CA LEU A 12 -3.23 -17.49 9.79
C LEU A 12 -3.53 -18.15 8.44
N GLY A 13 -4.74 -17.91 7.92
CA GLY A 13 -5.12 -18.33 6.58
C GLY A 13 -4.52 -17.45 5.48
N GLY A 14 -4.86 -17.76 4.23
CA GLY A 14 -4.43 -17.00 3.05
C GLY A 14 -3.40 -17.75 2.19
N PRO A 15 -2.97 -17.14 1.08
CA PRO A 15 -2.05 -17.77 0.14
C PRO A 15 -0.64 -17.93 0.75
N GLN A 16 0.04 -19.00 0.34
CA GLN A 16 1.47 -19.15 0.61
C GLN A 16 2.25 -18.25 -0.34
N MET A 17 3.15 -17.43 0.19
CA MET A 17 3.90 -16.43 -0.57
C MET A 17 5.40 -16.69 -0.53
N THR A 18 6.06 -16.43 -1.66
CA THR A 18 7.52 -16.37 -1.73
C THR A 18 8.04 -15.12 -1.01
N PRO A 19 9.33 -15.04 -0.64
CA PRO A 19 9.90 -13.81 -0.09
C PRO A 19 9.66 -12.57 -0.96
N SER A 20 9.84 -12.68 -2.28
CA SER A 20 9.53 -11.58 -3.21
C SER A 20 8.04 -11.22 -3.20
N GLY A 21 7.15 -12.21 -3.13
CA GLY A 21 5.71 -11.99 -2.98
C GLY A 21 5.34 -11.28 -1.67
N LEU A 22 6.07 -11.52 -0.58
CA LEU A 22 5.88 -10.82 0.69
C LEU A 22 6.30 -9.36 0.60
N TYR A 23 7.44 -9.04 -0.03
CA TYR A 23 7.87 -7.66 -0.25
C TYR A 23 6.91 -6.92 -1.18
N GLY A 24 6.62 -7.46 -2.36
CA GLY A 24 5.66 -6.86 -3.29
C GLY A 24 4.26 -6.73 -2.69
N GLY A 25 3.79 -7.77 -2.00
CA GLY A 25 2.49 -7.76 -1.31
C GLY A 25 2.42 -6.75 -0.16
N THR A 26 3.54 -6.44 0.49
CA THR A 26 3.62 -5.39 1.52
C THR A 26 3.32 -4.02 0.92
N PHE A 27 4.03 -3.67 -0.14
CA PHE A 27 3.89 -2.36 -0.78
C PHE A 27 2.55 -2.21 -1.51
N HIS A 28 2.08 -3.28 -2.15
CA HIS A 28 0.78 -3.32 -2.80
C HIS A 28 -0.39 -3.19 -1.80
N ALA A 29 -0.31 -3.89 -0.66
CA ALA A 29 -1.32 -3.70 0.40
C ALA A 29 -1.26 -2.30 1.01
N LEU A 30 -0.06 -1.74 1.23
CA LEU A 30 0.09 -0.38 1.75
C LEU A 30 -0.49 0.67 0.79
N GLU A 31 -0.22 0.53 -0.51
CA GLU A 31 -0.80 1.35 -1.59
C GLU A 31 -2.33 1.37 -1.51
N HIS A 32 -2.96 0.20 -1.50
CA HIS A 32 -4.41 0.07 -1.39
C HIS A 32 -4.93 0.81 -0.15
N VAL A 33 -4.42 0.47 1.04
CA VAL A 33 -4.98 1.01 2.28
C VAL A 33 -4.72 2.51 2.38
N LEU A 34 -3.60 3.02 1.86
CA LEU A 34 -3.33 4.45 1.81
C LEU A 34 -4.37 5.19 0.98
N ILE A 35 -4.62 4.72 -0.25
CA ILE A 35 -5.59 5.33 -1.17
C ILE A 35 -7.01 5.24 -0.61
N GLU A 36 -7.45 4.06 -0.16
CA GLU A 36 -8.80 3.86 0.41
C GLU A 36 -9.01 4.67 1.70
N SER A 37 -7.97 4.77 2.55
CA SER A 37 -8.06 5.57 3.78
C SER A 37 -8.17 7.08 3.51
N SER A 38 -7.78 7.54 2.33
CA SER A 38 -7.76 8.96 1.98
C SER A 38 -9.14 9.57 1.69
N ASP A 39 -10.19 8.75 1.56
CA ASP A 39 -11.49 9.21 1.02
C ASP A 39 -12.10 10.38 1.80
N MET A 40 -12.08 10.32 3.14
CA MET A 40 -12.57 11.45 3.96
C MET A 40 -11.63 12.67 3.93
N LEU A 41 -10.35 12.49 3.58
CA LEU A 41 -9.36 13.58 3.51
C LEU A 41 -9.46 14.34 2.19
N THR A 42 -9.79 13.62 1.11
CA THR A 42 -9.93 14.10 -0.26
C THR A 42 -11.38 14.47 -0.61
N GLY A 43 -12.35 14.12 0.23
CA GLY A 43 -13.76 14.45 0.06
C GLY A 43 -14.46 13.56 -0.97
N GLY A 44 -14.18 12.26 -0.97
CA GLY A 44 -14.68 11.32 -1.98
C GLY A 44 -13.72 11.09 -3.16
N GLY A 45 -12.54 11.70 -3.12
CA GLY A 45 -11.58 11.73 -4.23
C GLY A 45 -10.80 10.43 -4.44
N THR A 46 -10.92 9.45 -3.54
CA THR A 46 -10.22 8.16 -3.65
C THR A 46 -10.53 7.44 -4.97
N ARG A 47 -11.76 7.54 -5.47
CA ARG A 47 -12.17 6.93 -6.75
C ARG A 47 -11.47 7.52 -7.97
N GLU A 48 -10.90 8.71 -7.81
CA GLU A 48 -10.18 9.45 -8.84
C GLU A 48 -8.67 9.41 -8.60
N ILE A 49 -8.19 8.59 -7.66
CA ILE A 49 -6.77 8.38 -7.38
C ILE A 49 -6.39 6.98 -7.87
N GLY A 50 -5.36 6.93 -8.72
CA GLY A 50 -4.68 5.70 -9.10
C GLY A 50 -3.46 5.44 -8.22
N GLY A 51 -3.05 4.19 -8.16
CA GLY A 51 -1.82 3.76 -7.51
C GLY A 51 -1.07 2.75 -8.37
N VAL A 52 0.25 2.72 -8.19
CA VAL A 52 1.05 1.56 -8.60
C VAL A 52 2.23 1.36 -7.66
N SER A 53 2.35 0.15 -7.12
CA SER A 53 3.52 -0.33 -6.39
C SER A 53 4.49 -1.04 -7.33
N MET A 54 5.75 -0.63 -7.32
CA MET A 54 6.77 -1.16 -8.22
C MET A 54 7.40 -2.44 -7.67
N GLY A 55 6.61 -3.51 -7.57
CA GLY A 55 7.08 -4.82 -7.09
C GLY A 55 7.68 -4.73 -5.68
N ASP A 56 8.86 -5.33 -5.48
CA ASP A 56 9.59 -5.36 -4.21
C ASP A 56 10.56 -4.18 -4.00
N SER A 57 10.48 -3.14 -4.84
CA SER A 57 11.38 -1.99 -4.80
C SER A 57 11.18 -1.03 -3.61
N GLY A 58 10.00 -1.06 -3.00
CA GLY A 58 9.58 -0.08 -2.00
C GLY A 58 9.05 1.24 -2.55
N ILE A 59 8.96 1.40 -3.88
CA ILE A 59 8.41 2.60 -4.51
C ILE A 59 6.92 2.41 -4.79
N ILE A 60 6.11 3.36 -4.32
CA ILE A 60 4.66 3.44 -4.55
C ILE A 60 4.37 4.80 -5.17
N PHE A 61 3.75 4.79 -6.34
CA PHE A 61 3.23 5.99 -6.98
C PHE A 61 1.74 6.14 -6.66
N VAL A 62 1.32 7.36 -6.33
CA VAL A 62 -0.07 7.73 -6.12
C VAL A 62 -0.34 8.98 -6.95
N TYR A 63 -1.32 8.94 -7.84
CA TYR A 63 -1.54 9.97 -8.86
C TYR A 63 -3.03 10.16 -9.14
N ASP A 64 -3.39 11.28 -9.78
CA ASP A 64 -4.76 11.51 -10.23
C ASP A 64 -5.09 10.58 -11.42
N GLY A 65 -6.11 9.75 -11.27
CA GLY A 65 -6.66 8.93 -12.34
C GLY A 65 -7.53 9.71 -13.34
N SER A 66 -8.01 10.89 -12.98
CA SER A 66 -8.81 11.73 -13.89
C SER A 66 -7.94 12.33 -15.01
N PRO A 67 -8.40 12.31 -16.27
CA PRO A 67 -7.70 12.99 -17.37
C PRO A 67 -7.45 14.47 -17.08
N GLY A 68 -6.20 14.90 -17.20
CA GLY A 68 -5.77 16.28 -16.93
C GLY A 68 -5.50 16.60 -15.45
N GLY A 69 -5.81 15.70 -14.53
CA GLY A 69 -5.64 15.88 -13.09
C GLY A 69 -6.75 16.72 -12.46
N ASN A 70 -7.24 16.28 -11.30
CA ASN A 70 -8.27 16.96 -10.52
C ASN A 70 -7.76 17.50 -9.18
N GLY A 71 -6.50 17.24 -8.85
CA GLY A 71 -5.82 17.67 -7.62
C GLY A 71 -6.03 16.75 -6.41
N ALA A 72 -6.67 15.59 -6.54
CA ALA A 72 -6.95 14.71 -5.42
C ALA A 72 -5.67 14.16 -4.77
N SER A 73 -4.70 13.71 -5.57
CA SER A 73 -3.37 13.29 -5.11
C SER A 73 -2.61 14.43 -4.43
N LYS A 74 -2.73 15.66 -4.93
CA LYS A 74 -2.14 16.85 -4.30
C LYS A 74 -2.75 17.15 -2.93
N LEU A 75 -4.08 17.01 -2.80
CA LEU A 75 -4.77 17.15 -1.51
C LEU A 75 -4.35 16.06 -0.52
N LEU A 76 -4.26 14.82 -0.98
CA LEU A 76 -3.76 13.69 -0.18
C LEU A 76 -2.33 13.94 0.29
N PHE A 77 -1.44 14.37 -0.61
CA PHE A 77 -0.05 14.69 -0.27
C PHE A 77 0.04 15.74 0.84
N GLY A 78 -0.80 16.78 0.80
CA GLY A 78 -0.88 17.78 1.87
C GLY A 78 -1.37 17.27 3.22
N LYS A 79 -1.98 16.07 3.27
CA LYS A 79 -2.53 15.42 4.48
C LYS A 79 -1.94 14.03 4.72
N LEU A 80 -0.74 13.76 4.18
CA LEU A 80 -0.19 12.41 4.11
C LEU A 80 0.03 11.78 5.50
N ASP A 81 0.49 12.56 6.48
CA ASP A 81 0.62 12.10 7.88
C ASP A 81 -0.70 11.61 8.48
N GLU A 82 -1.81 12.30 8.18
CA GLU A 82 -3.13 11.90 8.63
C GLU A 82 -3.63 10.66 7.89
N ALA A 83 -3.36 10.57 6.58
CA ALA A 83 -3.65 9.39 5.79
C ALA A 83 -2.95 8.15 6.37
N PHE A 84 -1.64 8.23 6.64
CA PHE A 84 -0.90 7.11 7.24
C PHE A 84 -1.41 6.71 8.62
N ARG A 85 -1.82 7.66 9.48
CA ARG A 85 -2.46 7.33 10.77
C ARG A 85 -3.76 6.55 10.59
N ARG A 86 -4.56 6.89 9.57
CA ARG A 86 -5.79 6.18 9.25
C ARG A 86 -5.50 4.82 8.61
N THR A 87 -4.52 4.72 7.72
CA THR A 87 -4.01 3.46 7.18
C THR A 87 -3.60 2.50 8.29
N LYS A 88 -2.80 2.96 9.25
CA LYS A 88 -2.43 2.17 10.44
C LYS A 88 -3.67 1.68 11.18
N THR A 89 -4.62 2.59 11.45
CA THR A 89 -5.84 2.28 12.21
C THR A 89 -6.66 1.18 11.52
N ILE A 90 -6.80 1.22 10.19
CA ILE A 90 -7.54 0.21 9.41
C ILE A 90 -6.85 -1.16 9.51
N LEU A 91 -5.53 -1.20 9.31
CA LEU A 91 -4.75 -2.43 9.34
C LEU A 91 -4.72 -3.06 10.74
N GLU A 92 -4.51 -2.26 11.77
CA GLU A 92 -4.39 -2.68 13.17
C GLU A 92 -5.72 -3.15 13.76
N LYS A 93 -6.83 -2.49 13.45
CA LYS A 93 -8.14 -2.82 14.03
C LYS A 93 -8.89 -3.92 13.31
N CYS A 94 -8.46 -4.30 12.10
CA CYS A 94 -9.10 -5.38 11.37
C CYS A 94 -8.77 -6.74 12.02
N ASP A 95 -9.81 -7.49 12.38
CA ASP A 95 -9.76 -8.78 13.08
C ASP A 95 -9.69 -10.00 12.14
N CYS A 96 -9.41 -9.78 10.86
CA CYS A 96 -9.27 -10.87 9.89
C CYS A 96 -8.10 -11.80 10.23
N ASN A 97 -8.33 -13.11 10.14
CA ASN A 97 -7.34 -14.15 10.42
C ASN A 97 -6.60 -14.63 9.16
N THR A 98 -6.29 -13.72 8.24
CA THR A 98 -5.63 -14.00 6.95
C THR A 98 -4.41 -13.11 6.76
N VAL A 99 -3.36 -13.64 6.14
CA VAL A 99 -2.06 -12.95 5.96
C VAL A 99 -2.11 -11.85 4.90
N ASP A 100 -2.93 -12.05 3.87
CA ASP A 100 -3.21 -11.13 2.77
C ASP A 100 -4.27 -10.07 3.11
N GLY A 101 -4.97 -10.27 4.23
CA GLY A 101 -6.04 -9.40 4.71
C GLY A 101 -7.40 -9.77 4.10
N CYS A 102 -8.30 -8.80 4.01
CA CYS A 102 -9.68 -9.03 3.59
C CYS A 102 -10.30 -7.79 2.93
N PRO A 103 -11.53 -7.90 2.38
CA PRO A 103 -12.26 -6.77 1.80
C PRO A 103 -12.47 -5.55 2.70
N LEU A 104 -12.32 -5.69 4.01
CA LEU A 104 -12.47 -4.59 4.96
C LEU A 104 -11.17 -3.82 5.24
N CYS A 105 -10.01 -4.36 4.86
CA CYS A 105 -8.72 -3.74 5.17
C CYS A 105 -7.79 -3.53 3.97
N THR A 106 -7.44 -4.59 3.24
CA THR A 106 -6.35 -4.54 2.24
C THR A 106 -6.81 -4.61 0.80
N TYR A 107 -8.03 -5.08 0.53
CA TYR A 107 -8.46 -5.26 -0.86
C TYR A 107 -8.99 -3.97 -1.43
N SER A 108 -8.74 -3.73 -2.71
CA SER A 108 -9.36 -2.66 -3.47
C SER A 108 -10.17 -3.24 -4.63
N TYR A 109 -11.33 -2.65 -4.89
CA TYR A 109 -12.14 -2.95 -6.08
C TYR A 109 -11.53 -2.43 -7.37
N HIS A 110 -10.60 -1.49 -7.26
CA HIS A 110 -9.91 -0.87 -8.40
C HIS A 110 -8.58 -1.58 -8.74
N CYS A 111 -8.21 -2.62 -7.99
CA CYS A 111 -6.99 -3.37 -8.22
C CYS A 111 -7.06 -4.17 -9.53
N GLY A 112 -6.21 -3.82 -10.50
CA GLY A 112 -6.06 -4.55 -11.76
C GLY A 112 -5.34 -5.91 -11.65
N ASN A 113 -4.69 -6.17 -10.51
CA ASN A 113 -3.91 -7.39 -10.27
C ASN A 113 -4.62 -8.41 -9.37
N ASN A 114 -5.96 -8.40 -9.40
CA ASN A 114 -6.84 -9.35 -8.68
C ASN A 114 -6.51 -9.48 -7.18
N ASN A 115 -6.14 -8.38 -6.53
CA ASN A 115 -5.77 -8.33 -5.11
C ASN A 115 -4.68 -9.38 -4.73
N SER A 116 -3.70 -9.62 -5.59
CA SER A 116 -2.63 -10.58 -5.32
C SER A 116 -1.29 -10.18 -5.97
N PRO A 117 -0.14 -10.29 -5.26
CA PRO A 117 -0.03 -10.64 -3.85
C PRO A 117 -0.43 -9.46 -2.94
N LEU A 118 -0.92 -9.75 -1.73
CA LEU A 118 -1.13 -8.78 -0.66
C LEU A 118 -0.54 -9.33 0.64
N TYR A 119 0.03 -8.47 1.47
CA TYR A 119 0.56 -8.87 2.78
C TYR A 119 0.27 -7.79 3.83
N LYS A 120 -0.79 -8.02 4.61
CA LYS A 120 -1.33 -7.08 5.61
C LYS A 120 -0.31 -6.72 6.68
N LEU A 121 0.40 -7.73 7.20
CA LEU A 121 1.33 -7.55 8.32
C LEU A 121 2.55 -6.71 7.91
N GLY A 122 3.04 -6.91 6.68
CA GLY A 122 4.10 -6.08 6.13
C GLY A 122 3.64 -4.63 5.93
N ALA A 123 2.42 -4.42 5.40
CA ALA A 123 1.88 -3.07 5.24
C ALA A 123 1.73 -2.35 6.59
N LEU A 124 1.30 -3.05 7.64
CA LEU A 124 1.21 -2.52 9.00
C LEU A 124 2.60 -2.13 9.53
N GLU A 125 3.59 -3.01 9.39
CA GLU A 125 4.97 -2.74 9.78
C GLU A 125 5.54 -1.51 9.05
N SER A 126 5.31 -1.41 7.73
CA SER A 126 5.78 -0.28 6.92
C SER A 126 5.15 1.04 7.36
N VAL A 127 3.83 1.10 7.60
CA VAL A 127 3.19 2.35 8.03
C VAL A 127 3.63 2.76 9.44
N GLU A 128 3.92 1.80 10.33
CA GLU A 128 4.48 2.09 11.65
C GLU A 128 5.90 2.68 11.56
N MET A 129 6.74 2.17 10.67
CA MET A 129 8.07 2.72 10.40
C MET A 129 8.00 4.14 9.83
N ILE A 130 7.09 4.39 8.88
CA ILE A 130 6.85 5.72 8.30
C ILE A 130 6.42 6.71 9.39
N LEU A 131 5.44 6.35 10.22
CA LEU A 131 4.96 7.21 11.31
C LEU A 131 6.02 7.44 12.39
N SER A 132 6.95 6.50 12.54
CA SER A 132 8.12 6.62 13.43
C SER A 132 9.29 7.39 12.79
N LYS A 133 9.13 7.88 11.56
CA LYS A 133 10.14 8.63 10.80
C LYS A 133 11.44 7.87 10.61
N VAL A 134 11.35 6.56 10.40
CA VAL A 134 12.52 5.75 10.03
C VAL A 134 13.01 6.23 8.65
N GLU A 135 14.26 6.64 8.57
CA GLU A 135 14.88 7.04 7.32
C GLU A 135 15.18 5.81 6.45
N THR A 136 14.97 5.94 5.15
CA THR A 136 15.28 4.91 4.17
C THR A 136 16.01 5.53 2.98
N THR A 137 16.79 4.70 2.29
CA THR A 137 17.44 5.08 1.03
C THR A 137 16.66 4.46 -0.12
N VAL A 138 16.23 5.30 -1.06
CA VAL A 138 15.57 4.87 -2.30
C VAL A 138 16.60 4.94 -3.42
N ASP A 139 16.72 3.86 -4.20
CA ASP A 139 17.46 3.92 -5.46
C ASP A 139 16.62 4.70 -6.48
N THR A 140 16.94 5.98 -6.66
CA THR A 140 16.26 6.83 -7.63
C THR A 140 16.84 6.72 -9.04
N GLU A 141 18.04 6.15 -9.20
CA GLU A 141 18.70 6.03 -10.50
C GLU A 141 18.07 4.88 -11.32
N GLY A 142 17.75 3.76 -10.67
CA GLY A 142 17.09 2.62 -11.30
C GLY A 142 15.63 2.87 -11.74
N TYR A 143 14.98 3.89 -11.17
CA TYR A 143 13.57 4.23 -11.44
C TYR A 143 13.38 5.59 -12.15
N ALA A 144 14.46 6.23 -12.57
CA ALA A 144 14.40 7.43 -13.39
C ALA A 144 13.94 7.08 -14.82
N GLY A 145 12.64 7.16 -15.06
CA GLY A 145 12.11 7.23 -16.42
C GLY A 145 12.38 8.63 -16.99
N TYR A 146 13.42 8.78 -17.82
CA TYR A 146 13.75 10.06 -18.44
C TYR A 146 12.79 10.44 -19.59
N GLU A 147 12.09 9.46 -20.15
CA GLU A 147 11.08 9.64 -21.20
C GLU A 147 9.89 8.70 -20.96
N PRO A 148 8.65 9.11 -21.33
CA PRO A 148 7.53 8.18 -21.45
C PRO A 148 7.90 7.03 -22.39
N LEU A 149 7.48 5.80 -22.07
CA LEU A 149 7.68 4.63 -22.95
C LEU A 149 6.74 4.64 -24.19
N VAL A 150 6.28 5.82 -24.61
CA VAL A 150 5.34 6.03 -25.72
C VAL A 150 5.85 7.02 -26.74
#